data_AF-A0A177G5C0-F1
#
_entry.id   AF-A0A177G5C0-F1
#
_cell.length_a   1.000
_cell.length_b   1.000
_cell.length_c   1.000
_cell.angle_alpha   90.00
_cell.angle_beta   90.00
_cell.angle_gamma   90.00
#
_symmetry.space_group_name_H-M   'P 1'
#
loop_
_entity.id
_entity.type
_entity.pdbx_description
1 polymer ?
#
loop_
_entity_poly.entity_id
_entity_poly.type
_entity_poly.pdbx_seq_one_letter_code
_entity_poly.pdbx_strand_id
1 'polypeptide(L)' 'MSQHIVLSSRMEADIMQIAALHGLLDFALSECLAGNDVDGTVLEGAVVLTRHIRRRFRHLTNALLSREAVMP' A
#
# COMPACT_ATOMS: atom_id res chain seq x y z
N MET A 1 -12.07 -7.64 26.49
CA MET A 1 -13.03 -7.59 25.35
C MET A 1 -12.21 -7.42 24.08
N SER A 2 -12.25 -8.39 23.17
CA SER A 2 -11.54 -8.28 21.88
C SER A 2 -12.41 -7.46 20.92
N GLN A 3 -11.91 -6.33 20.43
CA GLN A 3 -12.59 -5.58 19.38
C GLN A 3 -12.36 -6.32 18.05
N HIS A 4 -13.34 -7.10 17.62
CA HIS A 4 -13.34 -7.62 16.25
C HIS A 4 -13.77 -6.49 15.31
N ILE A 5 -12.80 -5.95 14.56
CA ILE A 5 -13.07 -5.02 13.46
C ILE A 5 -13.60 -5.85 12.30
N VAL A 6 -14.85 -5.65 11.92
CA VAL A 6 -15.42 -6.24 10.71
C VAL A 6 -15.07 -5.31 9.54
N LEU A 7 -14.21 -5.79 8.64
CA LEU A 7 -13.83 -5.07 7.44
C LEU A 7 -14.81 -5.39 6.30
N SER A 8 -15.12 -4.40 5.46
CA SER A 8 -15.83 -4.71 4.21
C SER A 8 -14.89 -5.46 3.26
N SER A 9 -15.45 -6.31 2.38
CA SER A 9 -14.68 -6.99 1.33
C SER A 9 -13.86 -6.02 0.47
N ARG A 10 -14.36 -4.80 0.25
CA ARG A 10 -13.63 -3.74 -0.45
C ARG A 10 -12.38 -3.30 0.30
N MET A 11 -12.49 -3.10 1.62
CA MET A 11 -11.37 -2.72 2.47
C MET A 11 -10.32 -3.83 2.56
N GLU A 12 -10.74 -5.09 2.60
CA GLU A 12 -9.82 -6.23 2.54
C GLU A 12 -9.03 -6.26 1.23
N ALA A 13 -9.72 -6.05 0.09
CA ALA A 13 -9.06 -5.96 -1.22
C ALA A 13 -8.07 -4.78 -1.29
N ASP A 14 -8.44 -3.62 -0.73
CA ASP A 14 -7.54 -2.46 -0.66
C ASP A 14 -6.30 -2.74 0.21
N ILE A 15 -6.46 -3.43 1.34
CA ILE A 15 -5.33 -3.86 2.19
C ILE A 15 -4.41 -4.81 1.43
N MET A 16 -4.97 -5.84 0.79
CA MET A 16 -4.19 -6.80 -0.01
C MET A 16 -3.43 -6.11 -1.15
N GLN A 17 -4.06 -5.14 -1.80
CA GLN A 17 -3.41 -4.38 -2.86
C GLN A 17 -2.28 -3.49 -2.33
N ILE A 18 -2.45 -2.86 -1.18
CA ILE A 18 -1.38 -2.09 -0.52
C ILE A 18 -0.22 -3.01 -0.14
N ALA A 19 -0.49 -4.19 0.42
CA ALA A 19 0.54 -5.18 0.75
C ALA A 19 1.32 -5.64 -0.49
N ALA A 20 0.63 -5.94 -1.59
CA ALA A 20 1.27 -6.31 -2.86
C ALA A 20 2.15 -5.16 -3.41
N LEU A 21 1.67 -3.92 -3.36
CA LEU A 21 2.46 -2.75 -3.77
C LEU A 21 3.70 -2.55 -2.90
N HIS A 22 3.61 -2.80 -1.59
CA HIS A 22 4.77 -2.79 -0.71
C HIS A 22 5.79 -3.85 -1.10
N GLY A 23 5.37 -5.06 -1.44
CA GLY A 23 6.27 -6.11 -1.95
C GLY A 23 6.97 -5.70 -3.24
N LEU A 24 6.26 -5.03 -4.16
CA LEU A 24 6.87 -4.48 -5.38
C LEU A 24 7.88 -3.37 -5.09
N LEU A 25 7.59 -2.50 -4.12
CA LEU A 25 8.51 -1.45 -3.70
C LEU A 25 9.77 -2.05 -3.07
N ASP A 26 9.63 -3.05 -2.20
CA ASP A 26 10.75 -3.74 -1.57
C ASP A 26 11.66 -4.42 -2.60
N PHE A 27 11.05 -5.08 -3.59
CA PHE A 27 11.77 -5.63 -4.74
C PHE A 27 12.52 -4.54 -5.53
N ALA A 28 11.85 -3.45 -5.90
CA ALA A 28 12.48 -2.37 -6.66
C ALA A 28 13.66 -1.73 -5.90
N LEU A 29 13.53 -1.53 -4.59
CA LEU A 29 14.62 -1.02 -3.76
C LEU A 29 15.77 -2.03 -3.65
N SER A 30 15.47 -3.32 -3.57
CA SER A 30 16.49 -4.38 -3.56
C SER A 30 17.29 -4.39 -4.86
N GLU A 31 16.63 -4.26 -6.02
CA GLU A 31 17.29 -4.15 -7.32
C GLU A 31 18.20 -2.91 -7.41
N CYS A 32 17.73 -1.76 -6.92
CA CYS A 32 18.56 -0.55 -6.83
C CYS A 32 19.81 -0.77 -5.96
N LEU A 33 19.64 -1.37 -4.78
CA LEU A 33 20.76 -1.64 -3.86
C LEU A 33 21.71 -2.72 -4.38
N ALA A 34 21.23 -3.66 -5.20
CA ALA A 34 22.06 -4.64 -5.89
C ALA A 34 22.86 -4.05 -7.06
N GLY A 35 22.64 -2.78 -7.42
CA GLY A 35 23.28 -2.12 -8.55
C GLY A 35 22.65 -2.45 -9.90
N ASN A 36 21.43 -3.03 -9.91
CA ASN A 36 20.68 -3.35 -11.13
C ASN A 36 19.90 -2.15 -11.68
N ASP A 37 19.99 -0.99 -11.03
CA ASP A 37 19.36 0.25 -11.50
C ASP A 37 20.16 0.90 -12.64
N VAL A 38 19.99 0.33 -13.83
CA VAL A 38 20.54 0.90 -15.05
C VAL A 38 19.77 2.18 -15.38
N ASP A 39 20.52 3.28 -15.50
CA ASP A 39 20.04 4.62 -15.85
C ASP A 39 19.06 5.27 -14.85
N GLY A 40 18.94 4.77 -13.61
CA GLY A 40 18.06 5.37 -12.59
C GLY A 40 16.58 5.01 -12.75
N THR A 41 16.24 4.18 -13.73
CA THR A 41 14.86 3.86 -14.11
C THR A 41 14.10 3.07 -13.05
N VAL A 42 14.78 2.19 -12.33
CA VAL A 42 14.18 1.40 -11.23
C VAL A 42 13.88 2.32 -10.05
N LEU A 43 14.79 3.24 -9.74
CA LEU A 43 14.59 4.22 -8.68
C LEU A 43 13.44 5.19 -9.00
N GLU A 44 13.33 5.66 -10.24
CA GLU A 44 12.18 6.46 -10.69
C GLU A 44 10.85 5.71 -10.51
N GLY A 45 10.82 4.43 -10.91
CA GLY A 45 9.69 3.53 -10.68
C GLY A 45 9.34 3.39 -9.20
N ALA A 46 10.33 3.21 -8.33
CA ALA A 46 10.16 3.12 -6.88
C ALA A 46 9.57 4.41 -6.28
N VAL A 47 9.98 5.59 -6.77
CA VAL A 47 9.41 6.88 -6.36
C VAL A 47 7.93 6.97 -6.74
N VAL A 48 7.56 6.54 -7.95
CA VAL A 48 6.17 6.50 -8.40
C VAL A 48 5.34 5.52 -7.57
N LEU A 49 5.86 4.30 -7.32
CA LEU A 49 5.23 3.29 -6.48
C LEU A 49 4.97 3.82 -5.06
N THR A 50 5.97 4.48 -4.45
CA THR A 50 5.85 5.09 -3.12
C THR A 50 4.72 6.13 -3.08
N ARG A 51 4.60 6.96 -4.12
CA ARG A 51 3.50 7.94 -4.23
C ARG A 51 2.14 7.25 -4.38
N HIS A 52 2.07 6.15 -5.13
CA HIS A 52 0.84 5.38 -5.32
C HIS A 52 0.39 4.70 -4.02
N ILE A 53 1.30 4.03 -3.32
CA ILE A 53 1.07 3.42 -2.00
C ILE A 53 0.53 4.48 -1.03
N ARG A 54 1.20 5.65 -0.95
CA ARG A 54 0.78 6.74 -0.05
C ARG A 54 -0.63 7.24 -0.35
N ARG A 55 -1.02 7.34 -1.61
CA ARG A 55 -2.38 7.75 -2.01
C ARG A 55 -3.40 6.71 -1.57
N ARG A 56 -3.17 5.43 -1.87
CA ARG A 56 -4.07 4.34 -1.48
C ARG A 56 -4.19 4.19 0.03
N PHE A 57 -3.07 4.23 0.74
CA PHE A 57 -3.05 4.16 2.20
C PHE A 57 -3.90 5.28 2.80
N ARG A 58 -3.74 6.53 2.35
CA ARG A 58 -4.62 7.63 2.81
C ARG A 58 -6.09 7.40 2.50
N HIS A 59 -6.43 6.89 1.32
CA HIS A 59 -7.83 6.58 0.99
C HIS A 59 -8.40 5.51 1.93
N LEU A 60 -7.66 4.43 2.19
CA LEU A 60 -8.06 3.38 3.12
C LEU A 60 -8.19 3.92 4.56
N THR A 61 -7.20 4.69 5.03
CA THR A 61 -7.25 5.32 6.36
C THR A 61 -8.43 6.27 6.49
N ASN A 62 -8.71 7.08 5.47
CA ASN A 62 -9.88 7.96 5.47
C ASN A 62 -11.17 7.13 5.51
N ALA A 63 -11.30 6.05 4.73
CA ALA A 63 -12.48 5.19 4.78
C ALA A 63 -12.68 4.54 6.15
N LEU A 64 -11.59 4.06 6.77
CA LEU A 64 -11.60 3.50 8.13
C LEU A 64 -12.02 4.53 9.18
N LEU A 65 -11.49 5.76 9.10
CA LEU A 65 -11.77 6.84 10.05
C LEU A 65 -13.12 7.52 9.83
N SER A 66 -13.62 7.57 8.59
CA SER A 66 -14.88 8.22 8.21
C SER A 66 -16.14 7.41 8.54
N ARG A 67 -16.02 6.29 9.28
CA ARG A 67 -17.16 5.56 9.88
C ARG A 67 -18.00 4.72 8.91
N GLU A 68 -17.42 4.17 7.84
CA GLU A 68 -18.00 2.98 7.18
C GLU A 68 -17.77 1.69 8.00
N ALA A 69 -16.98 1.76 9.08
CA ALA A 69 -16.68 0.64 9.99
C ALA A 69 -17.61 0.54 11.22
N VAL A 70 -18.66 1.37 11.31
CA VAL A 70 -19.67 1.29 12.38
C VAL A 70 -21.06 1.36 11.76
N MET A 71 -21.54 0.25 11.20
CA MET A 71 -22.97 -0.05 11.22
C MET A 71 -23.20 -1.28 12.12
N PRO A 72 -24.17 -1.19 13.05
CA PRO A 72 -24.54 -2.28 13.96
C PRO A 72 -25.20 -3.46 13.24
#